data_AF-A0A7K3D6Y9-F1
#
_entry.id   AF-A0A7K3D6Y9-F1
#
_cell.length_a   1.000
_cell.length_b   1.000
_cell.length_c   1.000
_cell.angle_alpha   90.00
_cell.angle_beta   90.00
_cell.angle_gamma   90.00
#
_symmetry.space_group_name_H-M   'P 1'
#
loop_
_entity.id
_entity.type
_entity.pdbx_description
1 polymer ?
#
loop_
_entity_poly.entity_id
_entity_poly.type
_entity_poly.pdbx_seq_one_letter_code
_entity_poly.pdbx_strand_id
1 'polypeptide(L)'
;MTYTAPMITLPDTAAALHTPLSAQAWLLNGTPLGLAAVLLVAGSLADDYGRRRIFLSGTVALGITTVLSALAGSTWLFTLARLAQGAASAAILASSLGLLVHAFPAGAARIRATGVWGAFVSGGIAAGPPVAGA
;
A
#
# COMPACT_ATOMS: atom_id res chain seq x y z
N MET A 1 4.86 -0.83 7.49
CA MET A 1 5.62 0.44 7.45
C MET A 1 4.77 1.61 6.97
N THR A 2 4.33 1.64 5.71
CA THR A 2 3.61 2.79 5.12
C THR A 2 2.27 3.15 5.80
N TYR A 3 1.58 2.18 6.41
CA TYR A 3 0.30 2.41 7.10
C TYR A 3 0.45 2.84 8.57
N THR A 4 1.59 2.58 9.19
CA THR A 4 1.77 2.72 10.66
C THR A 4 2.78 3.81 11.02
N ALA A 5 3.80 4.02 10.18
CA ALA A 5 4.81 5.06 10.39
C ALA A 5 4.22 6.48 10.55
N PRO A 6 3.17 6.90 9.80
CA PRO A 6 2.61 8.23 9.95
C PRO A 6 2.06 8.51 11.35
N MET A 7 1.64 7.50 12.12
CA MET A 7 1.12 7.72 13.48
C MET A 7 2.20 8.22 14.44
N ILE A 8 3.46 7.84 14.18
CA ILE A 8 4.62 8.21 15.00
C ILE A 8 5.22 9.53 14.47
N THR A 9 5.27 9.68 13.15
CA THR A 9 5.94 10.82 12.50
C THR A 9 5.01 12.01 12.21
N LEU A 10 3.71 11.91 12.52
CA LEU A 10 2.73 12.97 12.27
C LEU A 10 3.14 14.34 12.82
N PRO A 11 3.55 14.50 14.10
CA PRO A 11 3.86 15.83 14.63
C PRO A 11 5.02 16.49 13.88
N ASP A 12 6.10 15.75 13.63
CA ASP A 12 7.27 16.25 12.89
C ASP A 12 6.93 16.56 11.42
N THR A 13 6.17 15.69 10.77
CA THR A 13 5.77 15.86 9.36
C THR A 13 4.80 17.03 9.21
N ALA A 14 3.87 17.20 10.15
CA ALA A 14 2.93 18.31 10.15
C ALA A 14 3.64 19.64 10.40
N ALA A 15 4.63 19.67 11.30
CA ALA A 15 5.45 20.86 11.54
C ALA A 15 6.30 21.22 10.31
N ALA A 16 7.00 20.24 9.72
CA ALA A 16 7.84 20.45 8.54
C ALA A 16 7.04 20.98 7.33
N LEU A 17 5.83 20.46 7.14
CA LEU A 17 4.94 20.85 6.05
C LEU A 17 4.00 22.01 6.39
N HIS A 18 4.09 22.60 7.58
CA HIS A 18 3.20 23.65 8.08
C HIS A 18 1.71 23.31 7.92
N THR A 19 1.36 22.06 8.23
CA THR A 19 0.04 21.48 7.94
C THR A 19 -1.00 21.90 8.98
N PRO A 20 -2.15 22.48 8.57
CA PRO A 20 -3.23 22.82 9.49
C PRO A 20 -3.87 21.55 10.07
N LEU A 21 -4.43 21.65 11.28
CA LEU A 21 -5.02 20.52 12.01
C LEU A 21 -6.10 19.77 11.19
N SER A 22 -6.89 20.51 10.40
CA SER A 22 -7.91 19.95 9.50
C SER A 22 -7.34 19.05 8.41
N ALA A 23 -6.09 19.24 8.01
CA ALA A 23 -5.42 18.47 6.97
C ALA A 23 -4.59 17.29 7.52
N GLN A 24 -4.32 17.24 8.82
CA GLN A 24 -3.55 16.14 9.43
C GLN A 24 -4.26 14.78 9.34
N ALA A 25 -5.60 14.77 9.34
CA ALA A 25 -6.37 13.55 9.10
C ALA A 25 -6.06 12.92 7.73
N TRP A 26 -5.75 13.74 6.72
CA TRP A 26 -5.40 13.26 5.39
C TRP A 26 -3.98 12.67 5.32
N LEU A 27 -3.05 13.20 6.13
CA LEU A 27 -1.70 12.64 6.26
C LEU A 27 -1.73 11.21 6.81
N LEU A 28 -2.64 10.94 7.76
CA LEU A 28 -2.84 9.62 8.34
C LEU A 28 -3.64 8.68 7.42
N ASN A 29 -4.72 9.18 6.83
CA ASN A 29 -5.72 8.34 6.15
C ASN A 29 -5.52 8.25 4.63
N GLY A 30 -4.61 9.01 4.02
CA GLY A 30 -4.40 8.99 2.57
C GLY A 30 -4.11 7.59 2.02
N THR A 31 -3.18 6.86 2.62
CA THR A 31 -2.82 5.51 2.18
C THR A 31 -3.98 4.50 2.27
N PRO A 32 -4.67 4.33 3.43
CA PRO A 32 -5.79 3.39 3.50
C PRO A 32 -6.98 3.80 2.60
N LEU A 33 -7.22 5.10 2.41
CA LEU A 33 -8.25 5.58 1.48
C LEU A 33 -7.94 5.19 0.03
N GLY A 34 -6.71 5.45 -0.43
CA GLY A 34 -6.28 5.09 -1.78
C GLY A 34 -6.34 3.58 -2.03
N LEU A 35 -5.97 2.80 -1.02
CA LEU A 35 -6.12 1.34 -1.07
C LEU A 35 -7.58 0.94 -1.21
N ALA A 36 -8.45 1.40 -0.33
CA ALA A 36 -9.87 1.02 -0.33
C ALA A 36 -10.57 1.41 -1.64
N ALA A 37 -10.28 2.59 -2.18
CA ALA A 37 -10.88 3.09 -3.41
C ALA A 37 -10.45 2.27 -4.65
N VAL A 38 -9.21 1.79 -4.68
CA VAL A 38 -8.61 1.18 -5.88
C VAL A 38 -8.57 -0.35 -5.82
N LEU A 39 -8.79 -0.96 -4.66
CA LEU A 39 -8.67 -2.42 -4.48
C LEU A 39 -9.52 -3.24 -5.45
N LEU A 40 -10.80 -2.90 -5.56
CA LEU A 40 -11.72 -3.62 -6.45
C LEU A 40 -11.36 -3.39 -7.92
N VAL A 41 -11.07 -2.13 -8.29
CA VAL A 41 -10.69 -1.75 -9.66
C VAL A 41 -9.38 -2.42 -10.07
N ALA A 42 -8.39 -2.49 -9.19
CA ALA A 42 -7.13 -3.14 -9.49
C ALA A 42 -7.28 -4.67 -9.61
N GLY A 43 -8.23 -5.27 -8.89
CA GLY A 43 -8.62 -6.66 -9.06
C GLY A 43 -9.17 -6.94 -10.45
N SER A 44 -10.18 -6.16 -10.88
CA SER A 44 -10.74 -6.32 -12.24
C SER A 44 -9.69 -6.05 -13.32
N LEU A 45 -8.88 -5.00 -13.16
CA LEU A 45 -7.82 -4.68 -14.11
C LEU A 45 -6.76 -5.79 -14.20
N ALA A 46 -6.45 -6.46 -13.09
CA ALA A 46 -5.53 -7.61 -13.08
C ALA A 46 -6.11 -8.84 -13.77
N ASP A 47 -7.43 -9.03 -13.69
CA ASP A 47 -8.13 -10.12 -14.35
C ASP A 47 -8.21 -9.88 -15.86
N ASP A 48 -8.49 -8.65 -16.30
CA ASP A 48 -8.65 -8.29 -17.72
C ASP A 48 -7.31 -8.15 -18.47
N TYR A 49 -6.34 -7.45 -17.89
CA TYR A 49 -5.08 -7.09 -18.57
C TYR A 49 -3.90 -8.02 -18.22
N GLY A 50 -4.14 -8.99 -17.35
CA GLY A 50 -3.16 -9.98 -16.93
C GLY A 50 -2.45 -9.61 -15.63
N ARG A 51 -2.53 -10.51 -14.66
CA ARG A 51 -2.08 -10.30 -13.28
C ARG A 51 -0.60 -9.94 -13.15
N ARG A 52 0.29 -10.53 -13.97
CA ARG A 52 1.73 -10.22 -13.93
C ARG A 52 2.05 -8.77 -14.31
N ARG A 53 1.33 -8.20 -15.29
CA ARG A 53 1.54 -6.81 -15.72
C ARG A 53 1.14 -5.83 -14.63
N ILE A 54 -0.03 -6.06 -14.01
CA ILE A 54 -0.53 -5.23 -12.91
C ILE A 54 0.34 -5.34 -11.66
N PHE A 55 0.88 -6.51 -11.35
CA PHE A 55 1.81 -6.69 -10.24
C PHE A 55 3.10 -5.87 -10.44
N LEU A 56 3.69 -5.94 -11.63
CA LEU A 56 4.93 -5.19 -11.95
C LEU A 56 4.68 -3.69 -12.02
N SER A 57 3.59 -3.24 -12.66
CA SER A 57 3.26 -1.82 -12.72
C SER A 57 2.96 -1.26 -11.33
N GLY A 58 2.23 -2.00 -10.48
CA GLY A 58 1.99 -1.65 -9.09
C GLY A 58 3.30 -1.52 -8.29
N THR A 59 4.25 -2.43 -8.50
CA THR A 59 5.56 -2.41 -7.84
C THR A 59 6.38 -1.17 -8.24
N VAL A 60 6.42 -0.86 -9.55
CA VAL A 60 7.11 0.35 -10.05
C VAL A 60 6.42 1.61 -9.53
N ALA A 61 5.09 1.68 -9.57
CA ALA A 61 4.31 2.79 -9.05
C ALA A 61 4.54 3.00 -7.54
N LEU A 62 4.66 1.91 -6.77
CA LEU A 62 4.96 1.98 -5.34
C LEU A 62 6.34 2.61 -5.10
N GLY A 63 7.36 2.22 -5.88
CA GLY A 63 8.69 2.84 -5.81
C GLY A 63 8.65 4.34 -6.11
N ILE A 64 8.00 4.73 -7.21
CA ILE A 64 7.87 6.13 -7.62
C ILE A 64 7.14 6.96 -6.56
N THR A 65 6.00 6.49 -6.08
CA THR A 65 5.19 7.20 -5.08
C THR A 65 5.87 7.27 -3.72
N THR A 66 6.76 6.32 -3.40
CA THR A 66 7.65 6.37 -2.24
C THR A 66 8.65 7.51 -2.35
N VAL A 67 9.34 7.62 -3.48
CA VAL A 67 10.28 8.72 -3.74
C VAL A 67 9.56 10.07 -3.76
N LEU A 68 8.40 10.15 -4.42
CA LEU A 68 7.59 11.37 -4.45
C LEU A 68 7.15 11.83 -3.05
N SER A 69 6.81 10.89 -2.16
CA SER A 69 6.46 11.24 -0.79
C SER A 69 7.67 11.77 0.00
N ALA A 70 8.87 11.23 -0.26
CA ALA A 70 10.10 11.67 0.41
C ALA A 70 10.55 13.07 -0.07
N LEU A 71 10.25 13.41 -1.32
CA LEU A 71 10.55 14.72 -1.93
C LEU A 71 9.42 15.75 -1.76
N ALA A 72 8.35 15.40 -1.05
CA ALA A 72 7.18 16.28 -0.96
C ALA A 72 7.48 17.52 -0.10
N GLY A 73 7.44 18.70 -0.71
CA GLY A 73 7.59 19.99 -0.02
C GLY A 73 6.27 20.63 0.45
N SER A 74 5.13 19.98 0.23
CA SER A 74 3.81 20.50 0.63
C SER A 74 2.89 19.38 1.10
N THR A 75 1.97 19.71 2.01
CA THR A 75 0.94 18.79 2.54
C THR A 75 0.14 18.13 1.42
N TRP A 76 -0.20 18.90 0.38
CA TRP A 76 -1.02 18.41 -0.73
C TRP A 76 -0.27 17.36 -1.55
N LEU A 77 0.97 17.65 -1.94
CA LEU A 77 1.80 16.71 -2.70
C LEU A 77 2.07 15.43 -1.89
N PHE A 78 2.35 15.57 -0.60
CA PHE A 78 2.55 14.43 0.30
C PHE A 78 1.28 13.57 0.39
N THR A 79 0.11 14.19 0.58
CA THR A 79 -1.18 13.48 0.68
C THR A 79 -1.53 12.74 -0.61
N LEU A 80 -1.35 13.38 -1.77
CA LEU A 80 -1.57 12.74 -3.07
C LEU A 80 -0.60 11.58 -3.29
N ALA A 81 0.66 11.72 -2.93
CA ALA A 81 1.63 10.64 -3.02
C ALA A 81 1.25 9.46 -2.11
N ARG A 82 0.69 9.71 -0.93
CA ARG A 82 0.16 8.68 -0.01
C ARG A 82 -1.06 7.97 -0.57
N LEU A 83 -2.02 8.71 -1.13
CA LEU A 83 -3.17 8.13 -1.84
C LEU A 83 -2.70 7.22 -2.98
N ALA A 84 -1.73 7.67 -3.77
CA ALA A 84 -1.15 6.90 -4.86
C ALA A 84 -0.37 5.65 -4.37
N GLN A 85 0.31 5.72 -3.21
CA GLN A 85 0.92 4.54 -2.58
C GLN A 85 -0.14 3.50 -2.18
N GLY A 86 -1.27 3.95 -1.66
CA GLY A 86 -2.41 3.09 -1.34
C GLY A 86 -2.91 2.36 -2.58
N ALA A 87 -3.10 3.10 -3.67
CA ALA A 87 -3.52 2.54 -4.96
C ALA A 87 -2.50 1.53 -5.53
N ALA A 88 -1.21 1.86 -5.48
CA ALA A 88 -0.14 0.95 -5.91
C ALA A 88 -0.10 -0.34 -5.07
N SER A 89 -0.28 -0.21 -3.75
CA SER A 89 -0.36 -1.34 -2.82
C SER A 89 -1.56 -2.25 -3.14
N ALA A 90 -2.70 -1.65 -3.48
CA ALA A 90 -3.90 -2.37 -3.85
C ALA A 90 -3.70 -3.24 -5.11
N ALA A 91 -3.02 -2.69 -6.13
CA ALA A 91 -2.65 -3.42 -7.33
C ALA A 91 -1.76 -4.63 -7.05
N ILE A 92 -0.75 -4.47 -6.18
CA ILE A 92 0.13 -5.56 -5.76
C ILE A 92 -0.65 -6.65 -5.01
N LEU A 93 -1.48 -6.27 -4.04
CA LEU A 93 -2.26 -7.21 -3.24
C LEU A 93 -3.24 -8.03 -4.10
N ALA A 94 -4.05 -7.35 -4.93
CA ALA A 94 -5.05 -8.01 -5.77
C ALA A 94 -4.41 -8.95 -6.81
N SER A 95 -3.34 -8.49 -7.48
CA SER A 95 -2.65 -9.30 -8.49
C SER A 95 -1.84 -10.46 -7.90
N SER A 96 -1.21 -10.28 -6.74
CA SER A 96 -0.38 -11.31 -6.10
C SER A 96 -1.19 -12.55 -5.69
N LEU A 97 -2.35 -12.34 -5.07
CA LEU A 97 -3.23 -13.45 -4.68
C LEU A 97 -3.67 -14.24 -5.92
N GLY A 98 -4.05 -13.54 -6.98
CA GLY A 98 -4.43 -14.18 -8.23
C GLY A 98 -3.31 -14.94 -8.94
N LEU A 99 -2.08 -14.41 -8.91
CA LEU A 99 -0.90 -15.12 -9.43
C LEU A 99 -0.65 -16.41 -8.65
N LEU A 100 -0.79 -16.36 -7.32
CA LEU A 100 -0.65 -17.52 -6.45
C LEU A 100 -1.72 -18.58 -6.76
N VAL A 101 -2.98 -18.15 -6.91
CA VAL A 101 -4.08 -19.04 -7.32
C VAL A 101 -3.84 -19.69 -8.69
N HIS A 102 -3.20 -18.96 -9.62
CA HIS A 102 -2.88 -19.50 -10.93
C HIS A 102 -1.67 -20.46 -10.90
N ALA A 103 -0.69 -20.21 -10.04
CA ALA A 103 0.51 -21.03 -9.91
C ALA A 103 0.27 -22.35 -9.14
N PHE A 104 -0.69 -22.38 -8.21
CA PHE A 104 -0.99 -23.56 -7.39
C PHE A 104 -2.34 -24.19 -7.79
N PRO A 105 -2.36 -25.49 -8.19
CA PRO A 105 -3.59 -26.21 -8.49
C PRO A 105 -4.57 -26.22 -7.30
N ALA A 106 -5.87 -26.35 -7.61
CA ALA A 106 -6.91 -26.46 -6.59
C ALA A 106 -6.65 -27.65 -5.65
N GLY A 107 -6.77 -27.43 -4.35
CA GLY A 107 -6.50 -28.43 -3.31
C GLY A 107 -5.71 -27.87 -2.12
N ALA A 108 -5.16 -28.75 -1.30
CA ALA A 108 -4.45 -28.40 -0.07
C ALA A 108 -3.23 -27.48 -0.32
N ALA A 109 -2.55 -27.62 -1.46
CA ALA A 109 -1.40 -26.79 -1.82
C ALA A 109 -1.78 -25.31 -1.97
N ARG A 110 -2.89 -24.99 -2.66
CA ARG A 110 -3.39 -23.62 -2.80
C ARG A 110 -3.85 -23.02 -1.47
N ILE A 111 -4.49 -23.82 -0.62
CA ILE A 111 -4.91 -23.38 0.73
C ILE A 111 -3.67 -23.00 1.56
N ARG A 112 -2.65 -23.87 1.59
CA ARG A 112 -1.39 -23.58 2.30
C ARG A 112 -0.69 -22.35 1.73
N ALA A 113 -0.57 -22.24 0.42
CA ALA A 113 0.07 -21.10 -0.22
C ALA A 113 -0.67 -19.79 0.11
N THR A 114 -2.01 -19.80 0.06
CA THR A 114 -2.83 -18.63 0.42
C THR A 114 -2.70 -18.29 1.91
N GLY A 115 -2.63 -19.31 2.78
CA GLY A 115 -2.41 -19.13 4.21
C GLY A 115 -1.04 -18.51 4.51
N VAL A 116 0.02 -18.97 3.85
CA VAL A 116 1.36 -18.39 3.96
C VAL A 116 1.38 -16.94 3.45
N TRP A 117 0.77 -16.67 2.30
CA TRP A 117 0.62 -15.31 1.79
C TRP A 117 -0.10 -14.40 2.80
N GLY A 118 -1.21 -14.87 3.38
CA GLY A 118 -1.95 -14.14 4.41
C GLY A 118 -1.12 -13.89 5.68
N ALA A 119 -0.32 -14.88 6.10
CA ALA A 119 0.59 -14.75 7.23
C ALA A 119 1.70 -13.72 7.00
N PHE A 120 2.23 -13.61 5.77
CA PHE A 120 3.19 -12.56 5.43
C PHE A 120 2.55 -11.17 5.41
N VAL A 121 1.31 -11.06 4.90
CA VAL A 121 0.58 -9.79 4.89
C VAL A 121 0.31 -9.33 6.33
N SER A 122 -0.24 -10.19 7.18
CA SER A 122 -0.53 -9.86 8.58
C SER A 122 0.75 -9.65 9.39
N GLY A 123 1.78 -10.46 9.16
CA GLY A 123 3.09 -10.32 9.79
C GLY A 123 3.75 -8.98 9.47
N GLY A 124 3.67 -8.52 8.22
CA GLY A 124 4.18 -7.21 7.82
C GLY A 124 3.42 -6.03 8.45
N ILE A 125 2.11 -6.19 8.68
CA ILE A 125 1.30 -5.20 9.41
C ILE A 125 1.71 -5.17 10.90
N ALA A 126 1.84 -6.34 11.53
CA ALA A 126 2.22 -6.47 12.93
C ALA A 126 3.66 -6.01 13.22
N ALA A 127 4.60 -6.32 12.33
CA ALA A 127 5.99 -5.87 12.44
C ALA A 127 6.16 -4.38 12.09
N GLY A 128 5.13 -3.76 11.47
CA GLY A 128 5.12 -2.37 11.04
C GLY A 128 5.53 -1.35 12.12
N PRO A 129 4.81 -1.29 13.25
CA PRO A 129 5.10 -0.33 14.32
C PRO A 129 6.48 -0.47 14.97
N PRO A 130 6.94 -1.66 15.41
CA PRO A 130 8.22 -1.77 16.12
C PRO A 130 9.44 -1.42 15.26
N VAL A 131 9.39 -1.67 13.94
CA VAL A 131 10.49 -1.30 13.03
C VAL A 131 10.43 0.18 12.63
N ALA A 132 9.24 0.80 12.64
CA ALA A 132 9.10 2.22 12.29
C ALA A 132 9.46 3.16 13.47
N GLY A 133 9.45 2.66 14.70
CA GLY A 133 9.75 3.43 15.91
C GLY A 133 11.14 3.21 16.50
N ALA A 134 11.94 2.29 15.94
CA ALA A 134 13.34 2.04 16.30
C ALA A 134 14.28 2.84 15.39
#